data_AF-A0A455U124-F1
#
_entry.id   AF-A0A455U124-F1
#
_cell.length_a   1.000
_cell.length_b   1.000
_cell.length_c   1.000
_cell.angle_alpha   90.00
_cell.angle_beta   90.00
_cell.angle_gamma   90.00
#
_symmetry.space_group_name_H-M   'P 1'
#
loop_
_entity.id
_entity.type
_entity.pdbx_description
1 polymer ?
#
loop_
_entity_poly.entity_id
_entity_poly.type
_entity_poly.pdbx_seq_one_letter_code
_entity_poly.pdbx_strand_id
1 'polypeptide(L)'
;MMMGVWSFLRQFMYTKFVIVLDDDVDARNWEDVIWAITTRMDPARDTVMVENTPIDYLDFASPVSGLGSKMGLDATNKWPGKPTANGVLPL
;
A
#
# COMPACT_ATOMS: atom_id res chain seq x y z
N MET A 1 3.77 8.34 -4.41
CA MET A 1 2.38 8.66 -4.04
C MET A 1 2.10 8.38 -2.55
N MET A 2 2.44 7.19 -2.03
CA MET A 2 2.19 6.78 -0.63
C MET A 2 2.73 7.77 0.43
N MET A 3 3.96 8.27 0.26
CA MET A 3 4.54 9.26 1.18
C MET A 3 3.73 10.56 1.23
N GLY A 4 3.01 10.92 0.16
CA GLY A 4 2.12 12.08 0.15
C GLY A 4 0.90 11.86 1.05
N VAL A 5 0.32 10.66 1.05
CA VAL A 5 -0.81 10.31 1.93
C VAL A 5 -0.39 10.42 3.40
N TRP A 6 0.80 9.93 3.76
CA TRP A 6 1.29 9.96 5.15
C TRP A 6 1.83 11.30 5.62
N SER A 7 2.01 12.30 4.74
CA SER A 7 2.64 13.58 5.10
C SER A 7 1.76 14.81 4.87
N PHE A 8 0.78 14.75 3.96
CA PHE A 8 0.06 15.94 3.52
C PHE A 8 -1.04 16.36 4.49
N LEU A 9 -1.90 15.44 4.92
CA LEU A 9 -3.00 15.73 5.85
C LEU A 9 -2.77 15.04 7.19
N ARG A 10 -2.92 15.79 8.28
CA ARG A 10 -2.75 15.27 9.65
C ARG A 10 -3.63 14.07 9.96
N GLN A 11 -4.82 14.00 9.37
CA GLN A 11 -5.76 12.90 9.55
C GLN A 11 -5.24 11.57 8.98
N PHE A 12 -4.40 11.62 7.94
CA PHE A 12 -3.85 10.41 7.28
C PHE A 12 -2.44 10.05 7.77
N MET A 13 -1.85 10.84 8.67
CA MET A 13 -0.57 10.52 9.31
C MET A 13 -0.64 9.24 10.16
N TYR A 14 -1.82 8.90 10.70
CA TYR A 14 -2.02 7.70 11.52
C TYR A 14 -2.47 6.47 10.72
N THR A 15 -2.76 6.62 9.42
CA THR A 15 -3.15 5.50 8.56
C THR A 15 -1.99 4.52 8.40
N LYS A 16 -2.15 3.31 8.94
CA LYS A 16 -1.13 2.24 8.92
C LYS A 16 -0.95 1.57 7.55
N PHE A 17 -2.04 1.44 6.80
CA PHE A 17 -2.07 0.73 5.51
C PHE A 17 -2.60 1.62 4.41
N VAL A 18 -1.88 1.69 3.29
CA VAL A 18 -2.31 2.39 2.07
C VAL A 18 -2.17 1.45 0.90
N ILE A 19 -3.25 1.23 0.15
CA ILE A 19 -3.24 0.47 -1.09
C ILE A 19 -3.41 1.47 -2.23
N VAL A 20 -2.52 1.42 -3.22
CA VAL A 20 -2.58 2.25 -4.42
C VAL A 20 -3.11 1.39 -5.57
N LEU A 21 -4.15 1.88 -6.23
CA LEU A 21 -4.88 1.20 -7.29
C LEU A 21 -4.92 2.12 -8.52
N ASP A 22 -5.10 1.53 -9.70
CA ASP A 22 -5.45 2.28 -10.91
C ASP A 22 -6.94 2.66 -10.90
N ASP A 23 -7.34 3.52 -11.83
CA ASP A 23 -8.71 4.04 -11.97
C ASP A 23 -9.74 3.00 -12.45
N ASP A 24 -9.28 1.86 -12.97
CA ASP A 24 -10.11 0.74 -13.40
C ASP A 24 -10.57 -0.18 -12.25
N VAL A 25 -10.16 0.10 -11.00
CA VAL A 25 -10.49 -0.68 -9.81
C VAL A 25 -11.38 0.14 -8.86
N ASP A 26 -12.56 -0.37 -8.48
CA ASP A 26 -13.38 0.28 -7.45
C ASP A 26 -12.81 0.04 -6.04
N ALA A 27 -12.22 1.09 -5.45
CA ALA A 27 -11.66 1.06 -4.11
C ALA A 27 -12.68 0.79 -2.98
N ARG A 28 -13.99 0.80 -3.27
CA ARG A 28 -15.06 0.44 -2.32
C ARG A 28 -15.53 -1.01 -2.47
N ASN A 29 -15.12 -1.70 -3.53
CA ASN A 29 -15.39 -3.11 -3.74
C ASN A 29 -14.18 -3.95 -3.34
N TRP A 30 -14.28 -4.68 -2.23
CA TRP A 30 -13.17 -5.50 -1.75
C TRP A 30 -12.77 -6.62 -2.73
N GLU A 31 -13.69 -7.12 -3.56
CA GLU A 31 -13.34 -8.13 -4.56
C GLU A 31 -12.37 -7.56 -5.61
N ASP A 32 -12.63 -6.34 -6.09
CA ASP A 32 -11.76 -5.65 -7.06
C ASP A 32 -10.40 -5.28 -6.44
N VAL A 33 -10.40 -4.81 -5.19
CA VAL A 33 -9.17 -4.48 -4.46
C VAL A 33 -8.29 -5.71 -4.27
N ILE A 34 -8.86 -6.83 -3.84
CA ILE A 34 -8.13 -8.08 -3.62
C ILE A 34 -7.66 -8.68 -4.95
N TRP A 35 -8.46 -8.59 -6.01
CA TRP A 35 -8.05 -8.96 -7.36
C TRP A 35 -6.82 -8.15 -7.83
N ALA A 36 -6.83 -6.84 -7.65
CA ALA A 36 -5.70 -5.98 -8.01
C ALA A 36 -4.43 -6.35 -7.24
N ILE A 37 -4.54 -6.56 -5.91
CA ILE A 37 -3.40 -6.99 -5.08
C ILE A 37 -2.83 -8.31 -5.57
N THR A 38 -3.68 -9.31 -5.78
CA THR A 38 -3.23 -10.68 -6.10
C THR A 38 -2.73 -10.86 -7.53
N THR A 39 -3.11 -9.99 -8.47
CA THR A 39 -2.73 -10.11 -9.89
C THR A 39 -1.68 -9.09 -10.36
N ARG A 40 -1.57 -7.94 -9.68
CA ARG A 40 -0.69 -6.84 -10.10
C ARG A 40 0.54 -6.66 -9.20
N MET A 41 0.57 -7.29 -8.02
CA MET A 41 1.66 -7.12 -7.06
C MET A 41 2.60 -8.33 -6.98
N ASP A 42 3.90 -8.03 -6.92
CA ASP A 42 4.88 -8.89 -6.26
C ASP A 42 5.07 -8.40 -4.81
N PRO A 43 4.81 -9.23 -3.78
CA PRO A 43 4.87 -8.77 -2.39
C PRO A 43 6.22 -8.22 -1.94
N ALA A 44 7.34 -8.76 -2.43
CA ALA A 44 8.66 -8.33 -2.01
C ALA A 44 9.06 -7.00 -2.66
N ARG A 45 8.66 -6.78 -3.91
CA ARG A 45 9.01 -5.57 -4.66
C ARG A 45 8.02 -4.42 -4.44
N ASP A 46 6.73 -4.72 -4.35
CA ASP A 46 5.67 -3.71 -4.40
C ASP A 46 5.10 -3.35 -3.01
N THR A 47 5.69 -3.89 -1.95
CA THR A 47 5.43 -3.49 -0.57
C THR A 47 6.48 -2.49 -0.09
N VAL A 48 6.02 -1.35 0.39
CA VAL A 48 6.87 -0.36 1.07
C VAL A 48 6.59 -0.41 2.56
N MET A 49 7.62 -0.74 3.35
CA MET A 49 7.55 -0.65 4.81
C MET A 49 8.33 0.58 5.29
N VAL A 50 7.71 1.38 6.13
CA VAL A 50 8.37 2.49 6.83
C VAL A 50 8.27 2.25 8.32
N GLU A 51 9.40 2.07 8.98
CA GLU A 51 9.48 1.83 10.41
C GLU A 51 9.61 3.14 11.19
N ASN A 52 9.38 3.08 12.51
CA ASN A 52 9.55 4.20 13.44
C ASN A 52 8.73 5.46 13.05
N THR A 53 7.49 5.24 12.60
CA THR A 53 6.57 6.32 12.23
C THR A 53 5.57 6.61 13.36
N PRO A 54 5.10 7.87 13.49
CA PRO A 54 4.07 8.22 14.46
C PRO A 54 2.78 7.41 14.23
N ILE A 55 2.29 6.74 15.26
CA ILE A 55 1.03 6.00 15.27
C ILE A 55 0.18 6.50 16.44
N ASP A 56 -1.13 6.26 16.39
CA ASP A 56 -2.03 6.58 17.49
C ASP A 56 -1.53 5.91 18.79
N TYR A 57 -1.44 6.69 19.87
CA TYR A 57 -1.05 6.21 21.19
C TYR A 57 -1.97 5.08 21.68
N LEU A 58 -3.23 5.09 21.26
CA LEU A 58 -4.25 4.10 21.61
C LEU A 58 -4.14 2.79 20.81
N ASP A 59 -3.26 2.74 19.82
CA ASP A 59 -3.08 1.55 18.99
C ASP A 59 -2.21 0.50 19.68
N PHE A 60 -2.87 -0.46 20.32
CA PHE A 60 -2.24 -1.57 21.05
C PHE A 60 -1.46 -2.57 20.17
N ALA A 61 -1.62 -2.51 18.85
CA ALA A 61 -0.84 -3.33 17.92
C ALA A 61 0.51 -2.68 17.56
N SER A 62 0.79 -1.48 18.08
CA SER A 62 2.11 -0.85 17.96
C SER A 62 3.11 -1.44 18.97
N PRO A 63 4.37 -1.66 18.58
CA PRO A 63 5.39 -2.24 19.48
C PRO A 63 5.74 -1.31 20.64
N VAL A 64 5.64 0.01 20.42
CA VAL A 64 5.85 1.05 21.44
C VAL A 64 4.74 2.07 21.28
N SER A 65 4.15 2.50 22.39
CA SER A 65 3.04 3.46 22.33
C SER A 65 3.46 4.76 21.61
N GLY A 66 2.69 5.13 20.58
CA GLY A 66 2.96 6.28 19.71
C GLY A 66 3.93 6.02 18.54
N LEU A 67 4.54 4.83 18.44
CA LEU A 67 5.53 4.47 17.42
C LEU A 67 5.26 3.09 16.82
N GLY A 68 5.25 3.01 15.49
CA GLY A 68 5.23 1.71 14.81
C GLY A 68 5.58 1.82 13.35
N SER A 69 5.13 0.84 12.56
CA SER A 69 5.37 0.82 11.12
C SER A 69 4.13 1.18 10.30
N LYS A 70 4.38 1.60 9.06
CA LYS A 70 3.38 1.81 8.02
C LYS A 70 3.71 0.95 6.82
N MET A 71 2.69 0.40 6.20
CA MET A 71 2.79 -0.44 5.02
C MET A 71 2.03 0.21 3.85
N GLY A 72 2.73 0.38 2.73
CA GLY A 72 2.17 0.77 1.45
C GLY A 72 2.18 -0.40 0.49
N LEU A 73 1.08 -0.63 -0.20
CA LEU A 73 0.91 -1.70 -1.18
C LEU A 73 0.64 -1.08 -2.56
N ASP A 74 1.57 -1.24 -3.50
CA ASP A 74 1.44 -0.72 -4.87
C ASP A 74 0.81 -1.79 -5.77
N ALA A 75 -0.53 -1.76 -5.90
CA ALA A 75 -1.32 -2.66 -6.74
C ALA A 75 -1.66 -2.06 -8.12
N THR A 76 -0.91 -1.07 -8.60
CA THR A 76 -1.09 -0.55 -9.97
C THR A 76 -0.49 -1.49 -11.01
N ASN A 77 -0.92 -1.34 -12.26
CA ASN A 77 -0.28 -1.92 -13.42
C ASN A 77 1.19 -1.51 -13.50
N LYS A 78 2.04 -2.47 -13.85
CA LYS A 78 3.50 -2.27 -13.90
C LYS A 78 3.91 -1.91 -15.33
N TRP A 79 4.61 -0.78 -15.47
CA TRP A 79 5.12 -0.34 -16.76
C TRP A 79 6.23 -1.25 -17.29
N PRO A 80 6.46 -1.26 -18.63
CA PRO A 80 7.52 -2.06 -19.23
C PRO A 80 8.88 -1.76 -18.56
N GLY A 81 9.46 -2.77 -17.92
CA GLY A 81 10.69 -2.67 -17.12
C GLY A 81 10.53 -2.98 -15.63
N LYS A 82 9.29 -3.00 -15.09
CA LYS A 82 8.98 -3.64 -13.80
C LYS A 82 8.37 -5.03 -14.07
N PRO A 83 8.87 -6.11 -13.43
CA PRO A 83 8.28 -7.44 -13.62
C PRO A 83 6.79 -7.43 -13.20
N THR A 84 5.88 -8.07 -13.92
CA THR A 84 4.51 -8.29 -13.42
C THR A 84 4.47 -9.60 -12.63
N ALA A 85 3.51 -9.76 -11.71
CA ALA A 85 3.35 -10.99 -10.92
C ALA A 85 3.20 -12.25 -11.80
N ASN A 86 2.69 -12.09 -13.02
CA ASN A 86 2.47 -13.18 -13.95
C ASN A 86 3.58 -13.39 -14.99
N GLY A 87 4.62 -12.54 -15.07
CA GLY A 87 5.70 -12.70 -16.07
C GLY A 87 5.26 -12.66 -17.54
N VAL A 88 3.96 -12.49 -17.82
CA VAL A 88 3.40 -12.38 -19.17
C VAL A 88 3.41 -10.90 -19.54
N LEU A 89 4.24 -10.55 -20.51
CA LEU A 89 4.11 -9.28 -21.23
C LEU A 89 2.73 -9.26 -21.91
N PRO A 90 1.95 -8.16 -21.84
CA PRO A 90 0.74 -8.06 -22.63
C PRO A 90 1.12 -8.21 -24.11
N LEU A 91 0.44 -9.12 -24.80
CA LEU A 91 0.50 -9.24 -26.26
C LEU A 91 -0.10 -8.00 -26.92
#